data_AF-A0A382Q8B8-F1
#
_entry.id   AF-A0A382Q8B8-F1
#
_cell.length_a   1.000
_cell.length_b   1.000
_cell.length_c   1.000
_cell.angle_alpha   90.00
_cell.angle_beta   90.00
_cell.angle_gamma   90.00
#
_symmetry.space_group_name_H-M   'P 1'
#
loop_
_entity.id
_entity.type
_entity.pdbx_description
1 polymer ?
#
loop_
_entity_poly.entity_id
_entity_poly.type
_entity_poly.pdbx_seq_one_letter_code
_entity_poly.pdbx_strand_id
1 'polypeptide(L)'
;VTEPSESFPRQHARTRRFTCGAPRDVRVADDGSRVLFLRSTSGDDPVNALWCLDTETGLERLVADPEALLAGVDYDGSQQVVPAAELARRERVRESGAGIVAYDALSDLSRVCFVLDGRVHLVEVAGSDGSDQVVEVPSSGDAFDPRLSPDGTEVAYVSGLSLRVTGAGGDRRVIGGTAPTGSWGSADFLAAEEMGRNRGHWWAPDGRRMLVCRVDTAPVAKWWISSPVNPGVPPRSTRYPVVGTTNATVGLSLVDPWADDPDALAVPVDWSDDGTYEYLADVQWPTDGWPMLVVQTRDHRTLAILK
;
A
#
# COMPACT_ATOMS: atom_id res chain seq x y z
N VAL A 1 -44.14 -19.78 0.40
CA VAL A 1 -44.05 -18.35 0.73
C VAL A 1 -42.82 -17.84 0.03
N THR A 2 -42.98 -17.10 -1.06
CA THR A 2 -41.86 -16.39 -1.71
C THR A 2 -41.30 -15.40 -0.70
N GLU A 3 -40.01 -15.50 -0.39
CA GLU A 3 -39.37 -14.49 0.45
C GLU A 3 -39.60 -13.10 -0.16
N PRO A 4 -39.93 -12.09 0.65
CA PRO A 4 -40.14 -10.74 0.13
C PRO A 4 -38.85 -10.28 -0.55
N SER A 5 -38.96 -9.83 -1.81
CA SER A 5 -37.83 -9.33 -2.59
C SER A 5 -37.13 -8.23 -1.81
N GLU A 6 -35.84 -8.41 -1.55
CA GLU A 6 -35.02 -7.46 -0.80
C GLU A 6 -35.09 -6.05 -1.45
N SER A 7 -35.21 -5.01 -0.63
CA SER A 7 -35.30 -3.63 -1.12
C SER A 7 -34.00 -3.19 -1.80
N PHE A 8 -34.10 -2.36 -2.83
CA PHE A 8 -32.94 -1.80 -3.55
C PHE A 8 -31.86 -1.19 -2.63
N PRO A 9 -32.15 -0.37 -1.59
CA PRO A 9 -31.10 0.18 -0.74
C PRO A 9 -30.29 -0.88 0.02
N ARG A 10 -30.92 -1.98 0.43
CA ARG A 10 -30.24 -3.10 1.10
C ARG A 10 -29.39 -3.90 0.11
N GLN A 11 -29.92 -4.20 -1.07
CA GLN A 11 -29.15 -4.84 -2.16
C GLN A 11 -27.95 -3.99 -2.57
N HIS A 12 -28.16 -2.69 -2.79
CA HIS A 12 -27.13 -1.74 -3.15
C HIS A 12 -26.06 -1.60 -2.06
N ALA A 13 -26.43 -1.67 -0.76
CA ALA A 13 -25.47 -1.67 0.33
C ALA A 13 -24.69 -2.98 0.44
N ARG A 14 -25.37 -4.14 0.42
CA ARG A 14 -24.76 -5.47 0.56
C ARG A 14 -23.77 -5.79 -0.55
N THR A 15 -24.13 -5.48 -1.79
CA THR A 15 -23.29 -5.69 -2.98
C THR A 15 -22.26 -4.59 -3.22
N ARG A 16 -22.21 -3.59 -2.32
CA ARG A 16 -21.37 -2.40 -2.42
C ARG A 16 -21.51 -1.68 -3.76
N ARG A 17 -22.74 -1.35 -4.13
CA ARG A 17 -23.09 -0.75 -5.43
C ARG A 17 -22.85 -1.72 -6.60
N PHE A 18 -23.09 -3.02 -6.38
CA PHE A 18 -22.88 -4.09 -7.34
C PHE A 18 -21.43 -4.24 -7.82
N THR A 19 -20.46 -3.94 -6.95
CA THR A 19 -19.03 -4.10 -7.24
C THR A 19 -18.43 -5.37 -6.65
N CYS A 20 -19.10 -6.02 -5.68
CA CYS A 20 -18.72 -7.35 -5.23
C CYS A 20 -18.76 -8.32 -6.42
N GLY A 21 -17.72 -9.15 -6.57
CA GLY A 21 -17.54 -10.07 -7.68
C GLY A 21 -16.92 -9.45 -8.93
N ALA A 22 -16.68 -8.13 -8.98
CA ALA A 22 -15.96 -7.50 -10.10
C ALA A 22 -14.44 -7.63 -9.89
N PRO A 23 -13.66 -8.12 -10.89
CA PRO A 23 -12.21 -8.08 -10.84
C PRO A 23 -11.66 -6.66 -10.70
N ARG A 24 -10.62 -6.50 -9.89
CA ARG A 24 -9.86 -5.24 -9.73
C ARG A 24 -8.36 -5.52 -9.59
N ASP A 25 -7.56 -4.47 -9.71
CA ASP A 25 -6.09 -4.54 -9.64
C ASP A 25 -5.53 -5.62 -10.58
N VAL A 26 -6.06 -5.66 -11.80
CA VAL A 26 -5.71 -6.66 -12.82
C VAL A 26 -4.28 -6.42 -13.31
N ARG A 27 -3.42 -7.43 -13.26
CA ARG A 27 -2.08 -7.43 -13.85
C ARG A 27 -1.91 -8.63 -14.77
N VAL A 28 -1.22 -8.42 -15.88
CA VAL A 28 -0.90 -9.45 -16.87
C VAL A 28 0.60 -9.72 -16.80
N ALA A 29 1.00 -10.99 -16.83
CA ALA A 29 2.41 -11.37 -16.87
C ALA A 29 3.07 -10.87 -18.16
N ASP A 30 4.37 -10.58 -18.11
CA ASP A 30 5.15 -10.13 -19.28
C ASP A 30 5.16 -11.13 -20.44
N ASP A 31 5.12 -12.42 -20.14
CA ASP A 31 4.97 -13.52 -21.11
C ASP A 31 3.52 -13.76 -21.55
N GLY A 32 2.56 -13.07 -20.92
CA GLY A 32 1.13 -13.20 -21.18
C GLY A 32 0.51 -14.50 -20.69
N SER A 33 1.24 -15.39 -20.01
CA SER A 33 0.77 -16.72 -19.62
C SER A 33 -0.37 -16.69 -18.60
N ARG A 34 -0.36 -15.68 -17.70
CA ARG A 34 -1.30 -15.56 -16.58
C ARG A 34 -1.75 -14.13 -16.33
N VAL A 35 -2.92 -14.01 -15.71
CA VAL A 35 -3.48 -12.74 -15.23
C VAL A 35 -3.82 -12.87 -13.75
N LEU A 36 -3.30 -11.98 -12.91
CA LEU A 36 -3.66 -11.89 -11.50
C LEU A 36 -4.63 -10.74 -11.26
N PHE A 37 -5.57 -10.95 -10.34
CA PHE A 37 -6.54 -9.93 -9.95
C PHE A 37 -7.13 -10.23 -8.57
N LEU A 38 -7.70 -9.19 -7.95
CA LEU A 38 -8.46 -9.32 -6.72
C LEU A 38 -9.96 -9.37 -7.03
N ARG A 39 -10.68 -10.28 -6.38
CA ARG A 39 -12.13 -10.44 -6.54
C ARG A 39 -12.72 -11.16 -5.34
N SER A 40 -13.91 -10.75 -4.91
CA SER A 40 -14.66 -11.52 -3.92
C SER A 40 -15.22 -12.83 -4.48
N THR A 41 -15.51 -13.79 -3.61
CA THR A 41 -15.95 -15.13 -4.04
C THR A 41 -17.40 -15.13 -4.53
N SER A 42 -18.21 -14.16 -4.10
CA SER A 42 -19.60 -13.96 -4.54
C SER A 42 -19.95 -12.48 -4.76
N GLY A 43 -21.12 -12.23 -5.37
CA GLY A 43 -21.65 -10.89 -5.63
C GLY A 43 -22.19 -10.15 -4.39
N ASP A 44 -22.18 -10.79 -3.22
CA ASP A 44 -22.59 -10.23 -1.94
C ASP A 44 -21.57 -10.42 -0.81
N ASP A 45 -20.43 -11.05 -1.12
CA ASP A 45 -19.26 -11.18 -0.27
C ASP A 45 -18.35 -9.96 -0.44
N PRO A 46 -18.08 -9.18 0.63
CA PRO A 46 -17.17 -8.03 0.57
C PRO A 46 -15.68 -8.40 0.70
N VAL A 47 -15.36 -9.67 0.92
CA VAL A 47 -14.00 -10.18 1.16
C VAL A 47 -13.33 -10.52 -0.18
N ASN A 48 -12.30 -9.77 -0.53
CA ASN A 48 -11.53 -10.01 -1.76
C ASN A 48 -10.46 -11.07 -1.53
N ALA A 49 -10.35 -12.00 -2.47
CA ALA A 49 -9.29 -12.98 -2.55
C ALA A 49 -8.39 -12.73 -3.77
N LEU A 50 -7.21 -13.35 -3.79
CA LEU A 50 -6.31 -13.32 -4.95
C LEU A 50 -6.65 -14.46 -5.90
N TRP A 51 -6.85 -14.13 -7.18
CA TRP A 51 -7.18 -15.06 -8.24
C TRP A 51 -6.14 -15.02 -9.35
N CYS A 52 -5.97 -16.15 -10.03
CA CYS A 52 -5.16 -16.29 -11.23
C CYS A 52 -6.03 -16.85 -12.36
N LEU A 53 -5.96 -16.23 -13.53
CA LEU A 53 -6.48 -16.74 -14.79
C LEU A 53 -5.30 -17.26 -15.61
N ASP A 54 -5.35 -18.54 -15.96
CA ASP A 54 -4.48 -19.12 -16.99
C ASP A 54 -5.05 -18.74 -18.36
N THR A 55 -4.23 -18.04 -19.16
CA THR A 55 -4.70 -17.46 -20.43
C THR A 55 -4.80 -18.47 -21.57
N GLU A 56 -4.11 -19.61 -21.46
CA GLU A 56 -4.13 -20.66 -22.46
C GLU A 56 -5.42 -21.49 -22.32
N THR A 57 -5.76 -21.87 -21.08
CA THR A 57 -6.93 -22.70 -20.77
C THR A 57 -8.20 -21.90 -20.53
N GLY A 58 -8.07 -20.62 -20.18
CA GLY A 58 -9.20 -19.77 -19.76
C GLY A 58 -9.74 -20.10 -18.37
N LEU A 59 -9.03 -20.92 -17.59
CA LEU A 59 -9.46 -21.34 -16.26
C LEU A 59 -8.99 -20.36 -15.19
N GLU A 60 -9.93 -19.95 -14.33
CA GLU A 60 -9.65 -19.17 -13.14
C GLU A 60 -9.47 -20.09 -11.93
N ARG A 61 -8.51 -19.77 -11.07
CA ARG A 61 -8.24 -20.48 -9.83
C ARG A 61 -7.97 -19.50 -8.69
N LEU A 62 -8.40 -19.90 -7.49
CA LEU A 62 -8.16 -19.17 -6.25
C LEU A 62 -6.72 -19.41 -5.80
N VAL A 63 -5.93 -18.33 -5.71
CA VAL A 63 -4.50 -18.37 -5.33
C VAL A 63 -4.34 -18.25 -3.82
N ALA A 64 -5.04 -17.28 -3.22
CA ALA A 64 -4.98 -17.01 -1.80
C ALA A 64 -6.37 -16.64 -1.27
N ASP A 65 -6.89 -17.47 -0.38
CA ASP A 65 -8.16 -17.31 0.30
C ASP A 65 -7.96 -16.65 1.68
N PRO A 66 -8.43 -15.41 1.90
CA PRO A 66 -8.30 -14.75 3.18
C PRO A 66 -8.94 -15.51 4.34
N GLU A 67 -10.07 -16.19 4.13
CA GLU A 67 -10.75 -16.91 5.21
C GLU A 67 -9.93 -18.12 5.64
N ALA A 68 -9.43 -18.90 4.68
CA ALA A 68 -8.57 -20.05 4.96
C ALA A 68 -7.27 -19.64 5.65
N LEU A 69 -6.68 -18.51 5.25
CA LEU A 69 -5.45 -17.97 5.84
C LEU A 69 -5.64 -17.48 7.28
N LEU A 70 -6.81 -16.94 7.61
CA LEU A 70 -7.14 -16.49 8.97
C LEU A 70 -7.61 -17.61 9.90
N ALA A 71 -8.21 -18.67 9.36
CA ALA A 71 -8.77 -19.78 10.16
C ALA A 71 -7.72 -20.55 10.99
N GLY A 72 -6.45 -20.49 10.61
CA GLY A 72 -5.33 -21.14 11.32
C GLY A 72 -4.58 -20.26 12.31
N VAL A 73 -5.03 -19.01 12.53
CA VAL A 73 -4.33 -18.05 13.39
C VAL A 73 -5.02 -17.98 14.75
N ASP A 74 -4.26 -18.24 15.82
CA ASP A 74 -4.72 -17.97 17.19
C ASP A 74 -4.87 -16.45 17.36
N TYR A 75 -6.11 -15.98 17.25
CA TYR A 75 -6.45 -14.57 17.47
C TYR A 75 -6.23 -14.26 18.95
N ASP A 76 -5.18 -13.52 19.30
CA ASP A 76 -4.88 -13.16 20.70
C ASP A 76 -5.89 -12.16 21.31
N GLY A 77 -6.89 -11.74 20.52
CA GLY A 77 -7.97 -10.86 20.95
C GLY A 77 -7.49 -9.46 21.31
N SER A 78 -6.21 -9.14 21.13
CA SER A 78 -5.69 -7.79 21.33
C SER A 78 -6.14 -6.93 20.16
N GLN A 79 -7.28 -6.28 20.34
CA GLN A 79 -7.71 -5.21 19.46
C GLN A 79 -6.73 -4.05 19.69
N GLN A 80 -5.58 -4.08 19.01
CA GLN A 80 -4.64 -2.98 19.07
C GLN A 80 -5.38 -1.73 18.62
N VAL A 81 -5.35 -0.70 19.47
CA VAL A 81 -5.95 0.59 19.15
C VAL A 81 -5.18 1.14 17.95
N VAL A 82 -5.77 0.99 16.77
CA VAL A 82 -5.22 1.50 15.52
C VAL A 82 -5.09 3.02 15.67
N PRO A 83 -3.88 3.60 15.62
CA PRO A 83 -3.70 5.03 15.81
C PRO A 83 -4.54 5.84 14.81
N ALA A 84 -5.01 7.02 15.19
CA ALA A 84 -5.88 7.83 14.33
C ALA A 84 -5.26 8.18 12.97
N ALA A 85 -3.92 8.30 12.91
CA ALA A 85 -3.19 8.52 11.67
C ALA A 85 -3.25 7.30 10.74
N GLU A 86 -3.26 6.09 11.31
CA GLU A 86 -3.37 4.83 10.59
C GLU A 86 -4.80 4.59 10.10
N LEU A 87 -5.80 4.85 10.94
CA LEU A 87 -7.21 4.85 10.51
C LEU A 87 -7.46 5.84 9.37
N ALA A 88 -6.91 7.05 9.47
CA ALA A 88 -7.00 8.03 8.40
C ALA A 88 -6.24 7.59 7.14
N ARG A 89 -5.16 6.81 7.25
CA ARG A 89 -4.47 6.21 6.08
C ARG A 89 -5.34 5.16 5.40
N ARG A 90 -5.91 4.22 6.17
CA ARG A 90 -6.82 3.18 5.66
C ARG A 90 -8.06 3.78 4.98
N GLU A 91 -8.61 4.85 5.55
CA GLU A 91 -9.74 5.59 4.95
C GLU A 91 -9.36 6.21 3.59
N ARG A 92 -8.16 6.78 3.46
CA ARG A 92 -7.65 7.43 2.24
C ARG A 92 -7.34 6.47 1.10
N VAL A 93 -6.72 5.34 1.41
CA VAL A 93 -6.40 4.29 0.42
C VAL A 93 -7.68 3.60 -0.07
N ARG A 94 -8.85 3.99 0.46
CA ARG A 94 -10.17 3.43 0.14
C ARG A 94 -10.13 1.91 0.24
N GLU A 95 -9.48 1.38 1.27
CA GLU A 95 -9.56 -0.03 1.70
C GLU A 95 -10.96 -0.31 2.27
N SER A 96 -12.00 -0.02 1.48
CA SER A 96 -13.36 -0.42 1.83
C SER A 96 -13.47 -1.94 1.75
N GLY A 97 -12.69 -2.61 0.90
CA GLY A 97 -12.60 -4.08 0.75
C GLY A 97 -12.18 -4.78 2.04
N ALA A 98 -12.85 -5.88 2.40
CA ALA A 98 -12.29 -6.83 3.36
C ALA A 98 -11.37 -7.82 2.62
N GLY A 99 -10.54 -8.59 3.34
CA GLY A 99 -9.61 -9.55 2.75
C GLY A 99 -8.36 -8.91 2.16
N ILE A 100 -7.91 -9.39 1.00
CA ILE A 100 -6.73 -8.87 0.29
C ILE A 100 -7.15 -7.66 -0.54
N VAL A 101 -6.62 -6.48 -0.22
CA VAL A 101 -7.06 -5.20 -0.80
C VAL A 101 -6.10 -4.60 -1.81
N ALA A 102 -4.85 -5.06 -1.81
CA ALA A 102 -3.80 -4.73 -2.76
C ALA A 102 -2.74 -5.84 -2.73
N TYR A 103 -1.97 -5.96 -3.82
CA TYR A 103 -0.82 -6.85 -3.91
C TYR A 103 0.28 -6.21 -4.76
N ASP A 104 1.50 -6.69 -4.60
CA ASP A 104 2.62 -6.44 -5.50
C ASP A 104 3.17 -7.75 -6.04
N ALA A 105 3.77 -7.73 -7.22
CA ALA A 105 4.18 -8.94 -7.93
C ALA A 105 5.37 -8.67 -8.84
N LEU A 106 6.15 -9.72 -9.10
CA LEU A 106 7.14 -9.76 -10.18
C LEU A 106 6.47 -9.56 -11.55
N SER A 107 7.26 -9.23 -12.59
CA SER A 107 6.74 -8.95 -13.93
C SER A 107 6.06 -10.16 -14.58
N ASP A 108 6.56 -11.35 -14.28
CA ASP A 108 6.02 -12.65 -14.73
C ASP A 108 4.84 -13.14 -13.88
N LEU A 109 4.50 -12.41 -12.81
CA LEU A 109 3.48 -12.78 -11.83
C LEU A 109 3.71 -14.18 -11.20
N SER A 110 4.95 -14.68 -11.19
CA SER A 110 5.29 -15.95 -10.55
C SER A 110 5.36 -15.83 -9.04
N ARG A 111 5.63 -14.63 -8.52
CA ARG A 111 5.69 -14.33 -7.09
C ARG A 111 4.92 -13.08 -6.73
N VAL A 112 4.18 -13.15 -5.64
CA VAL A 112 3.28 -12.09 -5.16
C VAL A 112 3.50 -11.84 -3.68
N CYS A 113 3.42 -10.58 -3.26
CA CYS A 113 3.26 -10.23 -1.85
C CYS A 113 1.96 -9.45 -1.62
N PHE A 114 1.36 -9.64 -0.46
CA PHE A 114 0.21 -8.86 -0.02
C PHE A 114 0.19 -8.75 1.51
N VAL A 115 -0.68 -7.88 2.02
CA VAL A 115 -0.97 -7.79 3.45
C VAL A 115 -2.38 -8.31 3.71
N LEU A 116 -2.52 -9.12 4.75
CA LEU A 116 -3.80 -9.55 5.30
C LEU A 116 -3.74 -9.38 6.82
N ASP A 117 -4.69 -8.63 7.38
CA ASP A 117 -4.78 -8.39 8.83
C ASP A 117 -3.46 -7.89 9.45
N GLY A 118 -2.79 -6.96 8.75
CA GLY A 118 -1.52 -6.38 9.18
C GLY A 118 -0.30 -7.30 9.07
N ARG A 119 -0.46 -8.52 8.53
CA ARG A 119 0.63 -9.49 8.33
C ARG A 119 1.00 -9.57 6.86
N VAL A 120 2.30 -9.72 6.59
CA VAL A 120 2.83 -9.83 5.22
C VAL A 120 2.81 -11.29 4.78
N HIS A 121 2.32 -11.55 3.57
CA HIS A 121 2.29 -12.88 2.98
C HIS A 121 3.04 -12.88 1.65
N LEU A 122 3.72 -13.98 1.36
CA LEU A 122 4.36 -14.28 0.09
C LEU A 122 3.66 -15.45 -0.57
N VAL A 123 3.51 -15.36 -1.89
CA VAL A 123 2.92 -16.42 -2.71
C VAL A 123 3.87 -16.80 -3.82
N GLU A 124 4.13 -18.10 -3.94
CA GLU A 124 4.62 -18.71 -5.18
C GLU A 124 3.41 -19.12 -6.02
N VAL A 125 3.21 -18.46 -7.15
CA VAL A 125 2.11 -18.70 -8.07
C VAL A 125 2.51 -19.79 -9.05
N ALA A 126 1.91 -20.96 -8.90
CA ALA A 126 2.23 -22.10 -9.75
C ALA A 126 1.79 -21.88 -11.21
N GLY A 127 2.49 -22.54 -12.13
CA GLY A 127 1.97 -22.78 -13.49
C GLY A 127 0.76 -23.73 -13.47
N SER A 128 0.24 -24.07 -14.65
CA SER A 128 -1.00 -24.86 -14.83
C SER A 128 -1.05 -26.17 -14.03
N ASP A 129 0.09 -26.83 -13.86
CA ASP A 129 0.17 -28.20 -13.31
C ASP A 129 0.67 -28.24 -11.84
N GLY A 130 0.90 -27.08 -11.22
CA GLY A 130 1.41 -26.97 -9.86
C GLY A 130 0.38 -26.47 -8.85
N SER A 131 0.76 -26.46 -7.57
CA SER A 131 -0.03 -25.88 -6.49
C SER A 131 0.61 -24.58 -6.00
N ASP A 132 -0.18 -23.51 -5.88
CA ASP A 132 0.31 -22.27 -5.26
C ASP A 132 0.73 -22.53 -3.82
N GLN A 133 1.72 -21.78 -3.35
CA GLN A 133 2.17 -21.83 -1.97
C GLN A 133 2.06 -20.44 -1.37
N VAL A 134 1.26 -20.31 -0.31
CA VAL A 134 1.14 -19.06 0.45
C VAL A 134 1.85 -19.26 1.80
N VAL A 135 2.76 -18.35 2.13
CA VAL A 135 3.47 -18.34 3.41
C VAL A 135 3.37 -16.96 4.04
N GLU A 136 3.07 -16.93 5.34
CA GLU A 136 3.26 -15.72 6.14
C GLU A 136 4.76 -15.55 6.40
N VAL A 137 5.26 -14.32 6.24
CA VAL A 137 6.63 -13.96 6.60
C VAL A 137 6.64 -13.10 7.87
N PRO A 138 7.74 -13.11 8.64
CA PRO A 138 7.84 -12.29 9.86
C PRO A 138 7.45 -10.84 9.59
N SER A 139 6.61 -10.25 10.41
CA SER A 139 6.22 -8.84 10.27
C SER A 139 5.76 -8.28 11.61
N SER A 140 5.57 -6.96 11.65
CA SER A 140 5.24 -6.22 12.88
C SER A 140 3.76 -6.29 13.27
N GLY A 141 2.91 -6.92 12.46
CA GLY A 141 1.46 -7.07 12.72
C GLY A 141 0.61 -5.85 12.35
N ASP A 142 1.22 -4.79 11.80
CA ASP A 142 0.57 -3.56 11.33
C ASP A 142 1.06 -3.14 9.94
N ALA A 143 1.47 -4.13 9.13
CA ALA A 143 2.06 -3.93 7.82
C ALA A 143 1.08 -3.25 6.84
N PHE A 144 1.64 -2.53 5.87
CA PHE A 144 0.92 -1.85 4.79
C PHE A 144 1.84 -1.60 3.60
N ASP A 145 1.25 -1.43 2.41
CA ASP A 145 1.94 -1.16 1.14
C ASP A 145 3.15 -2.09 0.92
N PRO A 146 2.95 -3.43 0.92
CA PRO A 146 4.05 -4.36 0.71
C PRO A 146 4.57 -4.27 -0.74
N ARG A 147 5.90 -4.31 -0.91
CA ARG A 147 6.59 -4.21 -2.20
C ARG A 147 7.70 -5.24 -2.32
N LEU A 148 7.59 -6.11 -3.31
CA LEU A 148 8.59 -7.13 -3.59
C LEU A 148 9.89 -6.49 -4.07
N SER A 149 11.03 -7.02 -3.61
CA SER A 149 12.32 -6.77 -4.22
C SER A 149 12.33 -7.30 -5.67
N PRO A 150 13.20 -6.78 -6.55
CA PRO A 150 13.25 -7.21 -7.95
C PRO A 150 13.55 -8.69 -8.17
N ASP A 151 14.25 -9.34 -7.24
CA ASP A 151 14.53 -10.78 -7.23
C ASP A 151 13.43 -11.60 -6.52
N GLY A 152 12.42 -10.92 -5.97
CA GLY A 152 11.29 -11.47 -5.26
C GLY A 152 11.59 -12.01 -3.85
N THR A 153 12.83 -11.94 -3.36
CA THR A 153 13.24 -12.62 -2.13
C THR A 153 12.84 -11.88 -0.85
N GLU A 154 12.68 -10.56 -0.94
CA GLU A 154 12.42 -9.67 0.18
C GLU A 154 11.17 -8.82 -0.09
N VAL A 155 10.53 -8.37 0.99
CA VAL A 155 9.36 -7.49 0.94
C VAL A 155 9.63 -6.26 1.78
N ALA A 156 9.65 -5.09 1.15
CA ALA A 156 9.57 -3.82 1.87
C ALA A 156 8.11 -3.55 2.25
N TYR A 157 7.87 -3.00 3.43
CA TYR A 157 6.54 -2.64 3.87
C TYR A 157 6.57 -1.51 4.91
N VAL A 158 5.47 -0.78 5.04
CA VAL A 158 5.32 0.29 6.03
C VAL A 158 4.69 -0.25 7.31
N SER A 159 5.22 0.14 8.46
CA SER A 159 4.68 -0.12 9.79
C SER A 159 4.78 1.14 10.65
N GLY A 160 3.65 1.60 11.18
CA GLY A 160 3.54 2.89 11.85
C GLY A 160 4.16 4.04 11.05
N LEU A 161 5.21 4.66 11.60
CA LEU A 161 5.95 5.79 10.99
C LEU A 161 7.27 5.37 10.33
N SER A 162 7.47 4.06 10.10
CA SER A 162 8.73 3.49 9.63
C SER A 162 8.54 2.62 8.40
N LEU A 163 9.61 2.52 7.60
CA LEU A 163 9.76 1.50 6.57
C LEU A 163 10.54 0.31 7.14
N ARG A 164 10.12 -0.90 6.76
CA ARG A 164 10.72 -2.18 7.17
C ARG A 164 10.94 -3.06 5.95
N VAL A 165 11.80 -4.06 6.10
CA VAL A 165 12.02 -5.13 5.11
C VAL A 165 11.94 -6.47 5.83
N THR A 166 11.31 -7.44 5.18
CA THR A 166 11.19 -8.81 5.68
C THR A 166 11.37 -9.85 4.57
N GLY A 167 11.83 -11.04 4.96
CA GLY A 167 12.06 -12.17 4.08
C GLY A 167 12.61 -13.36 4.88
N ALA A 168 13.41 -14.19 4.24
CA ALA A 168 14.03 -15.35 4.90
C ALA A 168 14.99 -14.93 6.05
N GLY A 169 15.57 -13.73 5.95
CA GLY A 169 16.43 -13.15 7.00
C GLY A 169 15.67 -12.61 8.22
N GLY A 170 14.34 -12.64 8.21
CA GLY A 170 13.49 -12.05 9.25
C GLY A 170 13.12 -10.59 9.00
N ASP A 171 12.37 -10.01 9.94
CA ASP A 171 11.89 -8.63 9.85
C ASP A 171 12.89 -7.64 10.46
N ARG A 172 13.19 -6.57 9.71
CA ARG A 172 14.06 -5.47 10.14
C ARG A 172 13.47 -4.11 9.82
N ARG A 173 13.63 -3.16 10.74
CA ARG A 173 13.39 -1.74 10.46
C ARG A 173 14.49 -1.21 9.54
N VAL A 174 14.09 -0.57 8.45
CA VAL A 174 14.99 0.14 7.54
C VAL A 174 15.15 1.58 7.99
N ILE A 175 14.05 2.35 8.05
CA ILE A 175 14.14 3.76 8.41
C ILE A 175 12.90 4.29 9.11
N GLY A 176 13.06 5.23 10.05
CA GLY A 176 11.96 6.03 10.61
C GLY A 176 11.57 5.71 12.07
N GLY A 177 10.48 6.31 12.56
CA GLY A 177 9.99 6.11 13.94
C GLY A 177 10.64 7.01 15.01
N THR A 178 11.38 8.04 14.62
CA THR A 178 12.11 8.93 15.54
C THR A 178 11.37 10.22 15.90
N ALA A 179 10.40 10.65 15.09
CA ALA A 179 9.66 11.90 15.29
C ALA A 179 8.14 11.70 15.14
N PRO A 180 7.30 12.31 15.99
CA PRO A 180 5.85 12.07 16.01
C PRO A 180 5.10 12.60 14.77
N THR A 181 5.70 13.50 13.99
CA THR A 181 5.10 14.08 12.78
C THR A 181 5.76 13.61 11.49
N GLY A 182 6.86 12.86 11.61
CA GLY A 182 7.65 12.38 10.50
C GLY A 182 7.35 10.91 10.22
N SER A 183 6.89 10.60 9.01
CA SER A 183 6.73 9.23 8.52
C SER A 183 7.69 8.95 7.36
N TRP A 184 7.98 7.67 7.18
CA TRP A 184 8.82 7.17 6.09
C TRP A 184 8.10 6.07 5.31
N GLY A 185 8.38 6.01 4.01
CA GLY A 185 7.88 4.95 3.12
C GLY A 185 6.44 5.12 2.63
N SER A 186 5.72 6.15 3.10
CA SER A 186 4.35 6.49 2.66
C SER A 186 4.32 7.79 1.88
N ALA A 187 3.33 7.93 0.99
CA ALA A 187 3.02 9.20 0.34
C ALA A 187 2.44 10.22 1.33
N ASP A 188 2.59 11.51 1.02
CA ASP A 188 1.88 12.58 1.71
C ASP A 188 0.40 12.62 1.27
N PHE A 189 -0.41 13.36 2.03
CA PHE A 189 -1.85 13.45 1.80
C PHE A 189 -2.20 13.92 0.39
N LEU A 190 -1.51 14.95 -0.12
CA LEU A 190 -1.87 15.57 -1.40
C LEU A 190 -1.48 14.67 -2.56
N ALA A 191 -0.31 14.04 -2.49
CA ALA A 191 0.09 13.08 -3.51
C ALA A 191 -0.88 11.89 -3.61
N ALA A 192 -1.33 11.34 -2.48
CA ALA A 192 -2.27 10.22 -2.45
C ALA A 192 -3.66 10.61 -2.95
N GLU A 193 -4.24 11.69 -2.44
CA GLU A 193 -5.64 12.07 -2.75
C GLU A 193 -5.80 12.77 -4.10
N GLU A 194 -4.87 13.65 -4.46
CA GLU A 194 -5.02 14.57 -5.59
C GLU A 194 -4.18 14.20 -6.81
N MET A 195 -3.11 13.39 -6.62
CA MET A 195 -2.17 13.03 -7.70
C MET A 195 -2.13 11.52 -7.99
N GLY A 196 -2.82 10.70 -7.19
CA GLY A 196 -2.89 9.26 -7.38
C GLY A 196 -1.62 8.49 -6.98
N ARG A 197 -0.63 9.15 -6.37
CA ARG A 197 0.56 8.48 -5.84
C ARG A 197 0.33 8.05 -4.40
N ASN A 198 -0.03 6.77 -4.23
CA ASN A 198 -0.19 6.15 -2.92
C ASN A 198 1.12 5.55 -2.37
N ARG A 199 2.09 5.30 -3.25
CA ARG A 199 3.39 4.70 -2.93
C ARG A 199 4.36 5.75 -2.37
N GLY A 200 5.16 5.34 -1.39
CA GLY A 200 6.23 6.16 -0.80
C GLY A 200 7.59 5.50 -0.73
N HIS A 201 7.79 4.34 -1.35
CA HIS A 201 9.09 3.68 -1.40
C HIS A 201 9.25 2.84 -2.67
N TRP A 202 10.48 2.75 -3.19
CA TRP A 202 10.80 2.09 -4.45
C TRP A 202 12.13 1.36 -4.33
N TRP A 203 12.15 0.06 -4.60
CA TRP A 203 13.38 -0.69 -4.76
C TRP A 203 14.17 -0.18 -5.96
N ALA A 204 15.49 -0.11 -5.81
CA ALA A 204 16.39 -0.05 -6.95
C ALA A 204 16.27 -1.35 -7.76
N PRO A 205 16.43 -1.32 -9.10
CA PRO A 205 16.37 -2.51 -9.94
C PRO A 205 17.34 -3.63 -9.57
N ASP A 206 18.46 -3.28 -8.93
CA ASP A 206 19.45 -4.24 -8.45
C ASP A 206 19.12 -4.81 -7.04
N GLY A 207 18.05 -4.32 -6.41
CA GLY A 207 17.60 -4.71 -5.06
C GLY A 207 18.49 -4.22 -3.92
N ARG A 208 19.55 -3.45 -4.17
CA ARG A 208 20.55 -3.07 -3.16
C ARG A 208 20.26 -1.78 -2.43
N ARG A 209 19.36 -0.97 -2.98
CA ARG A 209 19.00 0.36 -2.48
C ARG A 209 17.51 0.57 -2.60
N MET A 210 17.02 1.59 -1.92
CA MET A 210 15.65 2.05 -2.03
C MET A 210 15.60 3.58 -2.10
N LEU A 211 14.67 4.12 -2.89
CA LEU A 211 14.20 5.48 -2.70
C LEU A 211 13.06 5.44 -1.67
N VAL A 212 13.13 6.30 -0.66
CA VAL A 212 12.15 6.34 0.43
C VAL A 212 11.68 7.77 0.64
N CYS A 213 10.38 7.97 0.53
CA CYS A 213 9.70 9.23 0.80
C CYS A 213 9.66 9.47 2.31
N ARG A 214 10.06 10.68 2.73
CA ARG A 214 9.87 11.21 4.08
C ARG A 214 8.78 12.26 4.03
N VAL A 215 7.81 12.18 4.93
CA VAL A 215 6.76 13.20 5.06
C VAL A 215 6.80 13.76 6.47
N ASP A 216 7.01 15.07 6.59
CA ASP A 216 6.90 15.78 7.86
C ASP A 216 5.70 16.72 7.85
N THR A 217 4.74 16.38 8.69
CA THR A 217 3.49 17.13 8.81
C THR A 217 3.57 18.22 9.88
N ALA A 218 4.69 18.38 10.59
CA ALA A 218 4.85 19.43 11.60
C ALA A 218 4.36 20.84 11.17
N PRO A 219 4.67 21.35 9.96
CA PRO A 219 4.26 22.68 9.53
C PRO A 219 2.77 22.79 9.14
N VAL A 220 2.08 21.66 8.93
CA VAL A 220 0.68 21.65 8.52
C VAL A 220 -0.23 21.98 9.71
N ALA A 221 -1.15 22.92 9.50
CA ALA A 221 -2.11 23.30 10.53
C ALA A 221 -2.94 22.10 11.00
N LYS A 222 -3.23 22.06 12.30
CA LYS A 222 -4.20 21.11 12.85
C LYS A 222 -5.61 21.58 12.50
N TRP A 223 -6.51 20.63 12.34
CA TRP A 223 -7.94 20.79 12.15
C TRP A 223 -8.67 19.87 13.12
N TRP A 224 -9.83 20.29 13.62
CA TRP A 224 -10.57 19.58 14.65
C TRP A 224 -11.91 19.12 14.09
N ILE A 225 -12.20 17.83 14.23
CA ILE A 225 -13.41 17.21 13.70
C ILE A 225 -14.19 16.62 14.88
N SER A 226 -15.37 17.17 15.14
CA SER A 226 -16.28 16.64 16.18
C SER A 226 -17.00 15.40 15.68
N SER A 227 -17.31 14.48 16.60
CA SER A 227 -18.16 13.32 16.26
C SER A 227 -19.59 13.77 15.96
N PRO A 228 -20.17 13.43 14.80
CA PRO A 228 -21.55 13.81 14.47
C PRO A 228 -22.61 12.99 15.23
N VAL A 229 -22.24 11.80 15.72
CA VAL A 229 -23.17 10.86 16.38
C VAL A 229 -22.96 10.74 17.88
N ASN A 230 -21.82 11.18 18.39
CA ASN A 230 -21.51 11.18 19.82
C ASN A 230 -20.88 12.52 20.25
N PRO A 231 -21.68 13.58 20.44
CA PRO A 231 -21.17 14.93 20.69
C PRO A 231 -20.43 15.09 22.03
N GLY A 232 -20.52 14.10 22.94
CA GLY A 232 -19.79 14.08 24.20
C GLY A 232 -18.32 13.66 24.08
N VAL A 233 -17.90 13.13 22.92
CA VAL A 233 -16.49 12.75 22.68
C VAL A 233 -15.70 13.99 22.25
N PRO A 234 -14.52 14.26 22.83
CA PRO A 234 -13.66 15.36 22.40
C PRO A 234 -13.35 15.30 20.89
N PRO A 235 -13.27 16.47 20.20
CA PRO A 235 -12.94 16.49 18.78
C PRO A 235 -11.60 15.83 18.48
N ARG A 236 -11.54 15.03 17.41
CA ARG A 236 -10.28 14.47 16.93
C ARG A 236 -9.48 15.55 16.20
N SER A 237 -8.18 15.62 16.44
CA SER A 237 -7.29 16.49 15.66
C SER A 237 -6.68 15.73 14.48
N THR A 238 -6.69 16.32 13.30
CA THR A 238 -5.94 15.87 12.12
C THR A 238 -5.10 17.03 11.59
N ARG A 239 -4.01 16.75 10.88
CA ARG A 239 -3.29 17.79 10.15
C ARG A 239 -3.85 17.87 8.74
N TYR A 240 -4.27 19.06 8.32
CA TYR A 240 -5.00 19.23 7.07
C TYR A 240 -4.49 20.47 6.31
N PRO A 241 -3.92 20.31 5.10
CA PRO A 241 -3.42 21.42 4.31
C PRO A 241 -4.59 22.13 3.62
N VAL A 242 -5.10 23.17 4.26
CA VAL A 242 -6.12 24.04 3.64
C VAL A 242 -5.51 24.77 2.45
N VAL A 243 -6.28 24.95 1.37
CA VAL A 243 -5.86 25.72 0.20
C VAL A 243 -5.25 27.07 0.61
N GLY A 244 -4.08 27.38 0.07
CA GLY A 244 -3.33 28.60 0.38
C GLY A 244 -2.47 28.55 1.65
N THR A 245 -2.49 27.46 2.41
CA THR A 245 -1.66 27.27 3.61
C THR A 245 -0.47 26.34 3.37
N THR A 246 0.40 26.16 4.35
CA THR A 246 1.62 25.34 4.23
C THR A 246 1.31 23.85 4.08
N ASN A 247 1.94 23.19 3.12
CA ASN A 247 1.87 21.74 2.93
C ASN A 247 2.83 21.00 3.88
N ALA A 248 2.76 19.67 3.90
CA ALA A 248 3.77 18.86 4.56
C ALA A 248 5.12 19.04 3.85
N THR A 249 6.21 18.98 4.61
CA THR A 249 7.54 18.92 4.01
C THR A 249 7.77 17.50 3.52
N VAL A 250 7.85 17.35 2.20
CA VAL A 250 8.14 16.07 1.55
C VAL A 250 9.62 16.02 1.21
N GLY A 251 10.26 14.89 1.48
CA GLY A 251 11.64 14.60 1.13
C GLY A 251 11.75 13.23 0.47
N LEU A 252 12.84 13.00 -0.22
CA LEU A 252 13.17 11.70 -0.81
C LEU A 252 14.60 11.36 -0.43
N SER A 253 14.85 10.12 0.00
CA SER A 253 16.19 9.66 0.36
C SER A 253 16.51 8.36 -0.33
N LEU A 254 17.77 8.21 -0.78
CA LEU A 254 18.36 6.94 -1.16
C LEU A 254 18.87 6.24 0.11
N VAL A 255 18.39 5.02 0.35
CA VAL A 255 18.67 4.24 1.56
C VAL A 255 19.24 2.87 1.19
N ASP A 256 20.23 2.42 1.95
CA ASP A 256 20.69 1.02 1.94
C ASP A 256 19.99 0.26 3.06
N PRO A 257 19.00 -0.61 2.78
CA PRO A 257 18.24 -1.29 3.82
C PRO A 257 19.10 -2.29 4.63
N TRP A 258 20.29 -2.64 4.14
CA TRP A 258 21.19 -3.63 4.70
C TRP A 258 22.34 -3.04 5.51
N ALA A 259 22.49 -1.73 5.50
CA ALA A 259 23.51 -1.06 6.29
C ALA A 259 23.29 -1.28 7.81
N ASP A 260 24.38 -1.15 8.59
CA ASP A 260 24.33 -1.28 10.06
C ASP A 260 23.46 -0.19 10.70
N ASP A 261 23.50 1.03 10.14
CA ASP A 261 22.65 2.17 10.52
C ASP A 261 22.11 2.87 9.26
N PRO A 262 21.00 2.38 8.69
CA PRO A 262 20.44 2.96 7.47
C PRO A 262 19.91 4.39 7.68
N ASP A 263 19.42 4.74 8.88
CA ASP A 263 18.95 6.10 9.21
C ASP A 263 20.10 7.10 9.07
N ALA A 264 21.27 6.78 9.62
CA ALA A 264 22.44 7.65 9.57
C ALA A 264 23.07 7.75 8.17
N LEU A 265 22.84 6.75 7.32
CA LEU A 265 23.43 6.64 5.98
C LEU A 265 22.46 7.02 4.86
N ALA A 266 21.24 7.46 5.19
CA ALA A 266 20.27 7.94 4.21
C ALA A 266 20.79 9.17 3.46
N VAL A 267 20.88 9.09 2.14
CA VAL A 267 21.36 10.18 1.29
C VAL A 267 20.15 10.96 0.76
N PRO A 268 19.99 12.26 1.06
CA PRO A 268 18.89 13.04 0.54
C PRO A 268 19.01 13.21 -0.99
N VAL A 269 17.88 13.11 -1.67
CA VAL A 269 17.73 13.42 -3.10
C VAL A 269 17.10 14.80 -3.20
N ASP A 270 17.84 15.75 -3.79
CA ASP A 270 17.32 17.09 -4.05
C ASP A 270 16.44 17.08 -5.29
N TRP A 271 15.13 17.02 -5.07
CA TRP A 271 14.11 17.05 -6.13
C TRP A 271 13.30 18.35 -6.14
N SER A 272 13.34 19.12 -5.04
CA SER A 272 12.54 20.34 -4.92
C SER A 272 13.17 21.52 -5.67
N ASP A 273 14.44 21.42 -6.06
CA ASP A 273 15.18 22.42 -6.86
C ASP A 273 15.05 23.81 -6.23
N ASP A 274 15.64 23.96 -5.03
CA ASP A 274 15.55 25.17 -4.20
C ASP A 274 14.11 25.65 -3.92
N GLY A 275 13.15 24.73 -3.93
CA GLY A 275 11.72 25.00 -3.68
C GLY A 275 10.93 25.42 -4.92
N THR A 276 11.52 25.31 -6.11
CA THR A 276 10.81 25.47 -7.39
C THR A 276 9.65 24.49 -7.50
N TYR A 277 9.86 23.23 -7.11
CA TYR A 277 8.85 22.19 -7.09
C TYR A 277 8.32 21.94 -5.68
N GLU A 278 7.00 22.03 -5.52
CA GLU A 278 6.31 21.83 -4.24
C GLU A 278 5.88 20.36 -4.07
N TYR A 279 5.62 19.66 -5.18
CA TYR A 279 5.01 18.34 -5.16
C TYR A 279 5.88 17.30 -5.86
N LEU A 280 6.19 16.23 -5.15
CA LEU A 280 6.67 14.98 -5.74
C LEU A 280 5.45 14.17 -6.19
N ALA A 281 5.10 14.27 -7.46
CA ALA A 281 3.86 13.70 -8.00
C ALA A 281 3.99 12.21 -8.33
N ASP A 282 5.12 11.76 -8.89
CA ASP A 282 5.39 10.34 -9.15
C ASP A 282 6.89 10.03 -9.04
N VAL A 283 7.22 8.77 -8.81
CA VAL A 283 8.59 8.25 -8.85
C VAL A 283 8.57 6.89 -9.55
N GLN A 284 9.46 6.74 -10.53
CA GLN A 284 9.64 5.49 -11.25
C GLN A 284 11.13 5.13 -11.24
N TRP A 285 11.45 3.86 -11.03
CA TRP A 285 12.83 3.37 -11.11
C TRP A 285 12.90 2.23 -12.13
N PRO A 286 13.14 2.55 -13.42
CA PRO A 286 13.16 1.54 -14.47
C PRO A 286 14.40 0.65 -14.36
N THR A 287 14.30 -0.59 -14.87
CA THR A 287 15.39 -1.58 -14.82
C THR A 287 16.69 -1.08 -15.46
N ASP A 288 16.57 -0.41 -16.60
CA ASP A 288 17.69 0.08 -17.41
C ASP A 288 17.81 1.61 -17.37
N GLY A 289 17.77 2.21 -16.18
CA GLY A 289 17.89 3.65 -16.07
C GLY A 289 18.06 4.23 -14.68
N TRP A 290 18.22 5.55 -14.66
CA TRP A 290 18.19 6.35 -13.45
C TRP A 290 16.74 6.49 -12.96
N PRO A 291 16.54 6.68 -11.64
CA PRO A 291 15.23 6.99 -11.13
C PRO A 291 14.70 8.27 -11.77
N MET A 292 13.44 8.26 -12.16
CA MET A 292 12.73 9.40 -12.75
C MET A 292 11.74 9.95 -11.73
N LEU A 293 11.80 11.25 -11.49
CA LEU A 293 10.92 11.95 -10.55
C LEU A 293 9.99 12.87 -11.32
N VAL A 294 8.68 12.69 -11.17
CA VAL A 294 7.68 13.62 -11.70
C VAL A 294 7.39 14.65 -10.62
N VAL A 295 7.65 15.92 -10.91
CA VAL A 295 7.55 17.02 -9.95
C VAL A 295 6.65 18.13 -10.49
N GLN A 296 5.97 18.85 -9.60
CA GLN A 296 5.04 19.92 -9.97
C GLN A 296 5.24 21.20 -9.15
N THR A 297 5.03 22.35 -9.81
CA THR A 297 4.97 23.65 -9.13
C THR A 297 3.69 23.78 -8.32
N ARG A 298 3.72 24.65 -7.30
CA ARG A 298 2.59 24.87 -6.38
C ARG A 298 1.29 25.30 -7.06
N ASP A 299 1.38 26.00 -8.18
CA ASP A 299 0.23 26.48 -8.96
C ASP A 299 -0.31 25.44 -9.95
N HIS A 300 0.28 24.24 -10.00
CA HIS A 300 -0.04 23.14 -10.91
C HIS A 300 0.03 23.53 -12.39
N ARG A 301 0.85 24.54 -12.74
CA ARG A 301 1.03 24.97 -14.14
C ARG A 301 2.26 24.39 -14.80
N THR A 302 3.18 23.84 -14.02
CA THR A 302 4.39 23.19 -14.53
C THR A 302 4.48 21.78 -13.96
N LEU A 303 4.67 20.83 -14.87
CA LEU A 303 5.05 19.46 -14.55
C LEU A 303 6.40 19.19 -15.24
N ALA A 304 7.35 18.65 -14.49
CA ALA A 304 8.67 18.31 -14.99
C ALA A 304 9.03 16.87 -14.63
N ILE A 305 9.98 16.31 -15.38
CA ILE A 305 10.58 15.00 -15.10
C ILE A 305 12.06 15.24 -14.84
N LEU A 306 12.51 14.94 -13.62
CA LEU A 306 13.90 14.96 -13.22
C LEU A 306 14.51 13.56 -13.41
N LYS A 307 15.79 13.50 -13.78
CA LYS A 307 16.56 12.27 -14.03
C LYS A 307 17.88 12.32 -13.28
#